data_AF-A0A228II94-F1
#
_entry.id   AF-A0A228II94-F1
#
_cell.length_a   1.000
_cell.length_b   1.000
_cell.length_c   1.000
_cell.angle_alpha   90.00
_cell.angle_beta   90.00
_cell.angle_gamma   90.00
#
_symmetry.space_group_name_H-M   'P 1'
#
loop_
_entity.id
_entity.type
_entity.pdbx_description
1 polymer ?
#
loop_
_entity_poly.entity_id
_entity_poly.type
_entity_poly.pdbx_seq_one_letter_code
_entity_poly.pdbx_strand_id
1 'polypeptide(L)'
;MSKKFSAGQRVVFNQQYVANRARTYKAGEKGTVIRDQDGGTVGVRMDDGTVTYAFAYRLDAIQEHSFKVGDTVRVKNPAEFGGAWNGPMPVDWVFPSGHIRAIHPERGAGGFLPEQVERVEVEQAQAEPATEFRIRKHGTALREVRGIPFDSQEAAEQAVSRYTPGSVYEIVEVKVVRTVKVEQEVRVIDYKEAA
;
A
#
# COMPACT_ATOMS: atom_id res chain seq x y z
N MET A 1 24.79 -9.61 32.20
CA MET A 1 23.46 -10.17 31.87
C MET A 1 23.50 -10.71 30.45
N SER A 2 23.21 -12.00 30.24
CA SER A 2 23.13 -12.58 28.90
C SER A 2 21.86 -12.10 28.21
N LYS A 3 21.98 -11.42 27.07
CA LYS A 3 20.85 -11.18 26.16
C LYS A 3 20.22 -12.52 25.84
N LYS A 4 18.88 -12.59 25.87
CA LYS A 4 18.09 -13.78 25.51
C LYS A 4 17.31 -13.48 24.24
N PHE A 5 17.41 -14.37 23.26
CA PHE A 5 16.65 -14.33 22.01
C PHE A 5 15.69 -15.51 21.93
N SER A 6 14.50 -15.26 21.36
CA SER A 6 13.47 -16.28 21.15
C SER A 6 13.42 -16.72 19.68
N ALA A 7 12.94 -17.94 19.43
CA ALA A 7 12.71 -18.46 18.09
C ALA A 7 11.76 -17.52 17.30
N GLY A 8 12.07 -17.30 16.02
CA GLY A 8 11.32 -16.41 15.15
C GLY A 8 11.66 -14.92 15.29
N GLN A 9 12.44 -14.52 16.30
CA GLN A 9 12.84 -13.13 16.48
C GLN A 9 13.83 -12.69 15.40
N ARG A 10 13.64 -11.50 14.83
CA ARG A 10 14.64 -10.91 13.94
C ARG A 10 15.80 -10.31 14.72
N VAL A 11 17.00 -10.47 14.18
CA VAL A 11 18.25 -10.00 14.78
C VAL A 11 19.16 -9.39 13.72
N VAL A 12 20.02 -8.47 14.16
CA VAL A 12 21.04 -7.82 13.35
C VAL A 12 22.41 -8.00 13.98
N PHE A 13 23.44 -8.22 13.16
CA PHE A 13 24.81 -8.21 13.63
C PHE A 13 25.25 -6.80 13.99
N ASN A 14 25.70 -6.61 15.23
CA ASN A 14 26.21 -5.31 15.68
C ASN A 14 27.70 -5.08 15.36
N GLN A 15 28.39 -6.15 14.97
CA GLN A 15 29.80 -6.16 14.61
C GLN A 15 30.07 -7.22 13.56
N GLN A 16 31.21 -7.12 12.89
CA GLN A 16 31.66 -8.13 11.94
C GLN A 16 31.84 -9.49 12.64
N TYR A 17 31.29 -10.54 12.05
CA TYR A 17 31.37 -11.90 12.58
C TYR A 17 31.90 -12.88 11.54
N VAL A 18 33.03 -13.51 11.84
CA VAL A 18 33.61 -14.58 11.02
C VAL A 18 33.09 -15.91 11.57
N ALA A 19 32.09 -16.49 10.89
CA ALA A 19 31.49 -17.75 11.34
C ALA A 19 32.39 -18.95 11.05
N ASN A 20 33.08 -18.94 9.90
CA ASN A 20 34.10 -19.91 9.48
C ASN A 20 35.02 -19.27 8.43
N ARG A 21 36.15 -19.92 8.07
CA ARG A 21 37.10 -19.43 7.03
C ARG A 21 36.46 -19.06 5.68
N ALA A 22 35.25 -19.51 5.40
CA ALA A 22 34.53 -19.27 4.14
C ALA A 22 33.45 -18.18 4.21
N ARG A 23 33.04 -17.70 5.40
CA ARG A 23 31.92 -16.73 5.52
C ARG A 23 32.13 -15.73 6.66
N THR A 24 32.06 -14.47 6.28
CA THR A 24 32.14 -13.30 7.17
C THR A 24 30.88 -12.47 6.99
N TYR A 25 30.13 -12.26 8.06
CA TYR A 25 28.95 -11.39 8.10
C TYR A 25 29.37 -10.01 8.59
N LYS A 26 28.95 -8.95 7.89
CA LYS A 26 29.24 -7.57 8.28
C LYS A 26 28.25 -7.08 9.33
N ALA A 27 28.64 -6.02 10.05
CA ALA A 27 27.71 -5.29 10.90
C ALA A 27 26.54 -4.75 10.05
N GLY A 28 25.31 -4.89 10.54
CA GLY A 28 24.08 -4.51 9.85
C GLY A 28 23.40 -5.65 9.09
N GLU A 29 24.04 -6.81 8.92
CA GLU A 29 23.40 -7.97 8.30
C GLU A 29 22.36 -8.59 9.23
N LYS A 30 21.24 -9.02 8.63
CA LYS A 30 20.03 -9.41 9.34
C LYS A 30 19.70 -10.89 9.15
N GLY A 31 18.99 -11.43 10.12
CA GLY A 31 18.44 -12.78 10.02
C GLY A 31 17.39 -13.04 11.09
N THR A 32 16.84 -14.24 11.06
CA THR A 32 15.78 -14.72 11.95
C THR A 32 16.32 -15.83 12.84
N VAL A 33 16.06 -15.73 14.14
CA VAL A 33 16.46 -16.74 15.13
C VAL A 33 15.70 -18.04 14.87
N ILE A 34 16.43 -19.15 14.71
CA ILE A 34 15.84 -20.44 14.30
C ILE A 34 15.29 -21.25 15.48
N ARG A 35 15.77 -20.99 16.69
CA ARG A 35 15.40 -21.67 17.93
C ARG A 35 15.68 -20.77 19.12
N ASP A 36 14.98 -20.99 20.22
CA ASP A 36 15.23 -20.28 21.47
C ASP A 36 16.70 -20.42 21.86
N GLN A 37 17.27 -19.33 22.38
CA GLN A 37 18.66 -19.31 22.78
C GLN A 37 18.91 -20.35 23.87
N ASP A 38 19.80 -21.29 23.58
CA ASP A 38 20.31 -22.29 24.50
C ASP A 38 21.76 -21.95 24.85
N GLY A 39 21.98 -21.45 26.07
CA GLY A 39 23.28 -20.96 26.53
C GLY A 39 23.69 -19.60 25.91
N GLY A 40 24.96 -19.49 25.50
CA GLY A 40 25.55 -18.24 24.97
C GLY A 40 25.43 -18.05 23.45
N THR A 41 24.87 -19.03 22.75
CA THR A 41 24.88 -19.10 21.29
C THR A 41 23.46 -19.08 20.73
N VAL A 42 23.28 -18.34 19.64
CA VAL A 42 22.00 -18.13 18.96
C VAL A 42 22.15 -18.65 17.53
N GLY A 43 21.24 -19.54 17.12
CA GLY A 43 21.16 -19.96 15.72
C GLY A 43 20.35 -18.94 14.92
N VAL A 44 20.90 -18.43 13.84
CA VAL A 44 20.28 -17.39 13.00
C VAL A 44 20.24 -17.88 11.56
N ARG A 45 19.06 -17.84 10.95
CA ARG A 45 18.85 -17.98 9.51
C ARG A 45 18.94 -16.60 8.89
N MET A 46 20.01 -16.36 8.14
CA MET A 46 20.29 -15.10 7.46
C MET A 46 19.34 -14.90 6.28
N ASP A 47 19.14 -13.64 5.88
CA ASP A 47 18.27 -13.29 4.75
C ASP A 47 18.81 -13.82 3.40
N ASP A 48 20.10 -14.14 3.31
CA ASP A 48 20.72 -14.81 2.15
C ASP A 48 20.38 -16.32 2.07
N GLY A 49 19.53 -16.82 2.98
CA GLY A 49 19.11 -18.22 3.06
C GLY A 49 20.06 -19.12 3.85
N THR A 50 21.20 -18.60 4.32
CA THR A 50 22.18 -19.40 5.06
C THR A 50 21.83 -19.50 6.55
N VAL A 51 22.36 -20.51 7.23
CA VAL A 51 22.20 -20.66 8.69
C VAL A 51 23.57 -20.53 9.35
N THR A 52 23.65 -19.72 10.40
CA THR A 52 24.85 -19.47 11.18
C THR A 52 24.56 -19.56 12.67
N TYR A 53 25.59 -19.82 13.47
CA TYR A 53 25.52 -19.78 14.94
C TYR A 53 26.41 -18.65 15.41
N ALA A 54 25.85 -17.69 16.14
CA ALA A 54 26.57 -16.53 16.64
C ALA A 54 26.38 -16.38 18.15
N PHE A 55 27.33 -15.76 18.83
CA PHE A 55 27.18 -15.45 20.25
C PHE A 55 26.19 -14.30 20.46
N ALA A 56 25.34 -14.41 21.49
CA ALA A 56 24.25 -13.47 21.76
C ALA A 56 24.71 -12.00 21.88
N TYR A 57 25.93 -11.74 22.37
CA TYR A 57 26.44 -10.37 22.50
C TYR A 57 26.77 -9.70 21.16
N ARG A 58 26.91 -10.47 20.07
CA ARG A 58 27.15 -9.96 18.71
C ARG A 58 25.88 -9.58 17.96
N LEU A 59 24.72 -9.87 18.56
CA LEU A 59 23.42 -9.67 17.97
C LEU A 59 22.67 -8.59 18.75
N ASP A 60 21.92 -7.79 18.02
CA ASP A 60 20.88 -6.92 18.55
C ASP A 60 19.53 -7.37 18.01
N ALA A 61 18.52 -7.35 18.89
CA ALA A 61 17.16 -7.66 18.51
C ALA A 61 16.64 -6.56 17.59
N ILE A 62 16.18 -6.95 16.40
CA ILE A 62 15.34 -6.08 15.60
C ILE A 62 13.96 -6.19 16.22
N GLN A 63 13.51 -5.14 16.91
CA GLN A 63 12.11 -5.05 17.30
C GLN A 63 11.28 -5.03 16.02
N GLU A 64 10.57 -6.12 15.76
CA GLU A 64 9.51 -6.09 14.77
C GLU A 64 8.43 -5.17 15.31
N HIS A 65 8.35 -3.99 14.72
CA HIS A 65 7.32 -3.03 15.07
C HIS A 65 6.00 -3.49 14.47
N SER A 66 4.94 -3.49 15.26
CA SER A 66 3.60 -3.93 14.84
C SER A 66 3.04 -3.11 13.66
N PHE A 67 3.60 -1.91 13.44
CA PHE A 67 3.20 -0.95 12.44
C PHE A 67 4.31 -0.71 11.41
N LYS A 68 3.91 -0.42 10.17
CA LYS A 68 4.79 -0.07 9.05
C LYS A 68 4.39 1.29 8.49
N VAL A 69 5.33 1.95 7.82
CA VAL A 69 5.04 3.16 7.05
C VAL A 69 3.97 2.83 5.99
N GLY A 70 2.96 3.67 5.88
CA GLY A 70 1.78 3.47 5.02
C GLY A 70 0.59 2.82 5.71
N ASP A 71 0.76 2.23 6.90
CA ASP A 71 -0.39 1.77 7.69
C ASP A 71 -1.24 2.97 8.12
N THR A 72 -2.56 2.80 8.15
CA THR A 72 -3.43 3.80 8.77
C THR A 72 -3.74 3.40 10.21
N VAL A 73 -3.60 4.36 11.12
CA VAL A 73 -3.81 4.16 12.55
C VAL A 73 -4.79 5.16 13.13
N ARG A 74 -5.42 4.80 14.25
CA ARG A 74 -6.25 5.71 15.06
C ARG A 74 -5.81 5.64 16.51
N VAL A 75 -5.89 6.75 17.24
CA VAL A 75 -5.65 6.76 18.69
C VAL A 75 -6.80 6.05 19.40
N LYS A 76 -6.49 5.11 20.31
CA LYS A 76 -7.50 4.36 21.08
C LYS A 76 -8.30 5.26 22.02
N ASN A 77 -7.60 6.15 22.74
CA ASN A 77 -8.19 7.08 23.70
C ASN A 77 -7.87 8.54 23.33
N PRO A 78 -8.58 9.16 22.36
CA PRO A 78 -8.28 10.53 21.93
C PRO A 78 -8.37 11.56 23.06
N ALA A 79 -9.18 11.30 24.10
CA ALA A 79 -9.33 12.18 25.26
C ALA A 79 -8.02 12.39 26.03
N GLU A 80 -7.15 11.38 26.11
CA GLU A 80 -5.83 11.47 26.73
C GLU A 80 -4.88 12.40 25.95
N PHE A 81 -5.22 12.69 24.69
CA PHE A 81 -4.49 13.57 23.79
C PHE A 81 -5.27 14.87 23.52
N GLY A 82 -6.13 15.28 24.45
CA GLY A 82 -6.92 16.52 24.36
C GLY A 82 -8.04 16.47 23.31
N GLY A 83 -8.50 15.27 22.94
CA GLY A 83 -9.62 15.03 22.02
C GLY A 83 -9.34 15.32 20.55
N ALA A 84 -8.19 15.91 20.23
CA ALA A 84 -7.90 16.48 18.92
C ALA A 84 -7.26 15.52 17.92
N TRP A 85 -6.91 14.31 18.35
CA TRP A 85 -6.26 13.28 17.53
C TRP A 85 -7.24 12.15 17.17
N ASN A 86 -8.48 12.53 16.90
CA ASN A 86 -9.54 11.59 16.54
C ASN A 86 -9.65 11.48 15.01
N GLY A 87 -9.47 10.28 14.49
CA GLY A 87 -9.58 10.00 13.06
C GLY A 87 -8.46 9.11 12.53
N PRO A 88 -8.57 8.66 11.27
CA PRO A 88 -7.54 7.87 10.62
C PRO A 88 -6.31 8.72 10.30
N MET A 89 -5.13 8.21 10.63
CA MET A 89 -3.86 8.88 10.41
C MET A 89 -2.88 7.91 9.73
N PRO A 90 -2.36 8.20 8.53
CA PRO A 90 -1.30 7.40 7.95
C PRO A 90 0.00 7.50 8.75
N VAL A 91 0.65 6.36 8.96
CA VAL A 91 1.99 6.25 9.52
C VAL A 91 2.99 6.66 8.46
N ASP A 92 3.72 7.72 8.75
CA ASP A 92 4.75 8.28 7.87
C ASP A 92 6.15 7.83 8.28
N TRP A 93 6.34 7.50 9.56
CA TRP A 93 7.63 7.01 10.05
C TRP A 93 7.48 6.00 11.19
N VAL A 94 8.39 5.04 11.26
CA VAL A 94 8.51 4.12 12.40
C VAL A 94 9.91 4.27 12.98
N PHE A 95 10.00 4.72 14.22
CA PHE A 95 11.26 4.90 14.93
C PHE A 95 11.88 3.54 15.31
N PRO A 96 13.22 3.45 15.41
CA PRO A 96 13.89 2.22 15.88
C PRO A 96 13.46 1.75 17.27
N SER A 97 12.92 2.66 18.10
CA SER A 97 12.36 2.34 19.42
C SER A 97 10.95 1.75 19.36
N GLY A 98 10.35 1.67 18.17
CA GLY A 98 8.97 1.23 17.95
C GLY A 98 7.91 2.30 18.08
N HIS A 99 8.27 3.54 18.42
CA HIS A 99 7.33 4.66 18.27
C HIS A 99 6.96 4.84 16.80
N ILE A 100 5.76 5.32 16.55
CA ILE A 100 5.30 5.67 15.21
C ILE A 100 5.08 7.17 15.11
N ARG A 101 5.34 7.73 13.93
CA ARG A 101 4.88 9.07 13.55
C ARG A 101 3.71 8.90 12.61
N ALA A 102 2.56 9.43 12.99
CA ALA A 102 1.38 9.45 12.14
C ALA A 102 0.98 10.89 11.82
N ILE A 103 0.43 11.11 10.63
CA ILE A 103 0.03 12.44 10.15
C ILE A 103 -1.47 12.57 10.27
N HIS A 104 -1.92 13.52 11.09
CA HIS A 104 -3.33 13.91 11.16
C HIS A 104 -3.62 15.01 10.13
N PRO A 105 -4.72 14.92 9.36
CA PRO A 105 -5.02 15.88 8.29
C PRO A 105 -5.12 17.33 8.77
N GLU A 106 -5.65 17.55 9.98
CA GLU A 106 -5.88 18.90 10.51
C GLU A 106 -4.79 19.38 11.51
N ARG A 107 -4.01 18.45 12.07
CA ARG A 107 -3.08 18.73 13.18
C ARG A 107 -1.61 18.54 12.81
N GLY A 108 -1.34 17.91 11.67
CA GLY A 108 0.00 17.58 11.24
C GLY A 108 0.53 16.31 11.92
N ALA A 109 1.85 16.21 12.06
CA ALA A 109 2.50 14.99 12.53
C ALA A 109 2.49 14.87 14.06
N GLY A 110 2.08 13.70 14.55
CA GLY A 110 2.13 13.31 15.96
C GLY A 110 2.97 12.05 16.16
N GLY A 111 3.64 11.94 17.32
CA GLY A 111 4.39 10.75 17.72
C GLY A 111 3.59 9.92 18.72
N PHE A 112 3.46 8.61 18.48
CA PHE A 112 2.64 7.70 19.29
C PHE A 112 3.39 6.42 19.63
N LEU A 113 3.07 5.85 20.79
CA LEU A 113 3.43 4.47 21.13
C LEU A 113 2.52 3.49 20.39
N PRO A 114 3.01 2.31 19.99
CA PRO A 114 2.18 1.25 19.38
C PRO A 114 0.94 0.88 20.20
N GLU A 115 1.04 0.98 21.53
CA GLU A 115 -0.06 0.62 22.44
C GLU A 115 -1.18 1.66 22.46
N GLN A 116 -0.86 2.93 22.14
CA GLN A 116 -1.78 4.07 22.16
C GLN A 116 -2.63 4.14 20.89
N VAL A 117 -2.25 3.39 19.86
CA VAL A 117 -2.92 3.37 18.57
C VAL A 117 -3.40 1.98 18.19
N GLU A 118 -4.41 1.93 17.33
CA GLU A 118 -4.90 0.72 16.68
C GLU A 118 -4.79 0.87 15.16
N ARG A 119 -4.50 -0.22 14.46
CA ARG A 119 -4.52 -0.22 12.99
C ARG A 119 -5.98 -0.14 12.55
N VAL A 120 -6.27 0.78 11.65
CA VAL A 120 -7.57 0.90 11.01
C VAL A 120 -7.40 0.51 9.55
N GLU A 121 -8.10 -0.53 9.14
CA GLU A 121 -8.31 -0.79 7.72
C GLU A 121 -9.27 0.28 7.22
N VAL A 122 -8.71 1.32 6.62
CA VAL A 122 -9.52 2.21 5.80
C VAL A 122 -9.78 1.39 4.55
N GLU A 123 -10.97 0.80 4.48
CA GLU A 123 -11.56 0.48 3.18
C GLU A 123 -11.49 1.77 2.37
N GLN A 124 -10.49 1.87 1.50
CA GLN A 124 -10.56 2.82 0.41
C GLN A 124 -11.81 2.39 -0.33
N ALA A 125 -12.91 3.13 -0.11
CA ALA A 125 -14.11 2.98 -0.89
C ALA A 125 -13.63 3.02 -2.34
N GLN A 126 -13.59 1.84 -2.95
CA GLN A 126 -13.22 1.66 -4.33
C GLN A 126 -14.16 2.61 -5.06
N ALA A 127 -13.61 3.69 -5.65
CA ALA A 127 -14.43 4.65 -6.36
C ALA A 127 -15.28 3.82 -7.33
N GLU A 128 -16.60 3.88 -7.15
CA GLU A 128 -17.51 3.07 -7.95
C GLU A 128 -17.13 3.28 -9.42
N PRO A 129 -17.04 2.19 -10.22
CA PRO A 129 -16.73 2.34 -11.63
C PRO A 129 -17.75 3.29 -12.25
N ALA A 130 -17.30 4.47 -12.65
CA ALA A 130 -18.15 5.42 -13.34
C ALA A 130 -18.34 4.90 -14.76
N THR A 131 -19.57 4.53 -15.08
CA THR A 131 -19.98 4.21 -16.45
C THR A 131 -20.28 5.53 -17.16
N GLU A 132 -19.52 5.84 -18.20
CA GLU A 132 -19.71 7.01 -19.04
C GLU A 132 -20.09 6.55 -20.46
N PHE A 133 -21.08 7.20 -21.08
CA PHE A 133 -21.43 6.95 -22.49
C PHE A 133 -20.72 7.99 -23.38
N ARG A 134 -20.15 7.57 -24.51
CA ARG A 134 -19.48 8.46 -25.46
C ARG A 134 -19.89 8.16 -26.89
N ILE A 135 -19.89 9.18 -27.74
CA ILE A 135 -20.19 9.07 -29.16
C ILE A 135 -18.89 9.17 -29.94
N ARG A 136 -18.71 8.31 -30.92
CA ARG A 136 -17.60 8.39 -31.88
C ARG A 136 -18.09 8.21 -33.31
N LYS A 137 -17.32 8.67 -34.29
CA LYS A 137 -17.62 8.43 -35.70
C LYS A 137 -17.29 6.99 -36.07
N HIS A 138 -18.17 6.34 -36.83
CA HIS A 138 -17.95 4.98 -37.31
C HIS A 138 -16.60 4.84 -38.05
N GLY A 139 -15.88 3.74 -37.81
CA GLY A 139 -14.59 3.46 -38.44
C GLY A 139 -13.36 4.10 -37.77
N THR A 140 -13.52 4.79 -36.64
CA THR A 140 -12.38 5.27 -35.82
C THR A 140 -11.91 4.19 -34.83
N ALA A 141 -10.65 4.27 -34.37
CA ALA A 141 -10.08 3.29 -33.45
C ALA A 141 -10.77 3.33 -32.08
N LEU A 142 -11.08 2.15 -31.51
CA LEU A 142 -11.71 2.00 -30.17
C LEU A 142 -10.82 2.51 -29.04
N ARG A 143 -9.51 2.63 -29.27
CA ARG A 143 -8.55 3.16 -28.30
C ARG A 143 -8.55 4.69 -28.22
N GLU A 144 -9.28 5.37 -29.09
CA GLU A 144 -9.31 6.83 -29.21
C GLU A 144 -10.69 7.42 -28.90
N VAL A 145 -11.46 6.81 -28.00
CA VAL A 145 -12.76 7.36 -27.58
C VAL A 145 -12.56 8.63 -26.74
N ARG A 146 -12.42 9.75 -27.45
CA ARG A 146 -12.30 11.12 -26.90
C ARG A 146 -13.61 11.86 -27.17
N GLY A 147 -14.20 12.46 -26.13
CA GLY A 147 -15.45 13.21 -26.25
C GLY A 147 -16.01 13.62 -24.89
N ILE A 148 -17.05 14.46 -24.92
CA ILE A 148 -17.83 14.81 -23.73
C ILE A 148 -18.60 13.56 -23.30
N PRO A 149 -18.43 13.08 -22.07
CA PRO A 149 -19.21 11.94 -21.57
C PRO A 149 -20.67 12.32 -21.37
N PHE A 150 -21.56 11.37 -21.62
CA PHE A 150 -22.98 11.44 -21.35
C PHE A 150 -23.33 10.54 -20.16
N ASP A 151 -24.26 10.99 -19.33
CA ASP A 151 -24.68 10.30 -18.11
C ASP A 151 -25.61 9.10 -18.39
N SER A 152 -26.14 8.98 -19.61
CA SER A 152 -27.00 7.88 -20.05
C SER A 152 -26.91 7.62 -21.55
N GLN A 153 -27.28 6.40 -21.97
CA GLN A 153 -27.41 6.04 -23.38
C GLN A 153 -28.41 6.94 -24.11
N GLU A 154 -29.58 7.19 -23.53
CA GLU A 154 -30.63 8.04 -24.14
C GLU A 154 -30.13 9.47 -24.42
N ALA A 155 -29.32 10.04 -23.52
CA ALA A 155 -28.71 11.35 -23.73
C ALA A 155 -27.69 11.33 -24.88
N ALA A 156 -26.89 10.26 -25.00
CA ALA A 156 -25.99 10.07 -26.13
C ALA A 156 -26.79 9.93 -27.44
N GLU A 157 -27.90 9.18 -27.44
CA GLU A 157 -28.76 9.02 -28.63
C GLU A 157 -29.37 10.35 -29.09
N GLN A 158 -29.89 11.16 -28.17
CA GLN A 158 -30.40 12.50 -28.48
C GLN A 158 -29.31 13.46 -28.98
N ALA A 159 -28.06 13.24 -28.58
CA ALA A 159 -26.95 14.01 -29.09
C ALA A 159 -26.54 13.56 -30.50
N VAL A 160 -26.65 12.27 -30.86
CA VAL A 160 -26.34 11.76 -32.22
C VAL A 160 -27.16 12.50 -33.29
N SER A 161 -28.44 12.80 -33.03
CA SER A 161 -29.29 13.53 -33.97
C SER A 161 -28.88 14.99 -34.22
N ARG A 162 -27.96 15.54 -33.42
CA ARG A 162 -27.43 16.90 -33.61
C ARG A 162 -26.16 16.94 -34.46
N TYR A 163 -25.60 15.79 -34.79
CA TYR A 163 -24.39 15.70 -35.61
C TYR A 163 -24.71 15.76 -37.11
N THR A 164 -23.67 15.73 -37.94
CA THR A 164 -23.78 15.88 -39.40
C THR A 164 -24.70 14.80 -39.98
N PRO A 165 -25.85 15.19 -40.57
CA PRO A 165 -26.79 14.24 -41.17
C PRO A 165 -26.13 13.36 -42.23
N GLY A 166 -26.52 12.08 -42.30
CA GLY A 166 -25.93 11.11 -43.22
C GLY A 166 -24.58 10.53 -42.78
N SER A 167 -24.10 10.85 -41.57
CA SER A 167 -22.94 10.20 -40.95
C SER A 167 -23.36 9.17 -39.91
N VAL A 168 -22.68 8.02 -39.90
CA VAL A 168 -22.89 6.95 -38.91
C VAL A 168 -21.98 7.17 -37.70
N TYR A 169 -22.59 7.14 -36.51
CA TYR A 169 -21.95 7.25 -35.21
C TYR A 169 -22.17 6.00 -34.39
N GLU A 170 -21.24 5.76 -33.47
CA GLU A 170 -21.29 4.65 -32.53
C GLU A 170 -21.42 5.19 -31.11
N ILE A 171 -22.35 4.61 -30.35
CA ILE A 171 -22.49 4.86 -28.92
C ILE A 171 -21.68 3.81 -28.18
N VAL A 172 -20.80 4.28 -27.31
CA VAL A 172 -19.80 3.48 -26.65
C VAL A 172 -19.91 3.63 -25.14
N GLU A 173 -20.02 2.51 -24.45
CA GLU A 173 -19.92 2.42 -22.99
C GLU A 173 -18.45 2.41 -22.61
N VAL A 174 -18.06 3.33 -21.73
CA VAL A 174 -16.72 3.41 -21.17
C VAL A 174 -16.82 3.22 -19.66
N LYS A 175 -16.24 2.12 -19.17
CA LYS A 175 -16.06 1.92 -17.72
C LYS A 175 -14.73 2.52 -17.32
N VAL A 176 -14.77 3.59 -16.53
CA VAL A 176 -13.56 4.27 -16.06
C VAL A 176 -13.24 3.79 -14.65
N VAL A 177 -12.19 2.98 -14.50
CA VAL A 177 -11.64 2.64 -13.20
C VAL A 177 -10.57 3.66 -12.85
N ARG A 178 -10.87 4.60 -11.94
CA ARG A 178 -9.92 5.63 -11.47
C ARG A 178 -8.96 5.04 -10.44
N THR A 179 -8.08 4.16 -10.86
CA THR A 179 -6.83 3.86 -10.16
C THR A 179 -5.66 4.33 -11.01
N VAL A 180 -4.45 4.43 -10.44
CA VAL A 180 -3.25 5.13 -10.97
C VAL A 180 -2.83 4.72 -12.40
N LYS A 181 -3.46 3.69 -12.98
CA LYS A 181 -3.51 3.39 -14.42
C LYS A 181 -4.97 3.37 -14.83
N VAL A 182 -5.39 4.31 -15.67
CA VAL A 182 -6.77 4.37 -16.18
C VAL A 182 -6.97 3.17 -17.12
N GLU A 183 -7.50 2.07 -16.59
CA GLU A 183 -8.02 0.98 -17.40
C GLU A 183 -9.39 1.40 -17.93
N GLN A 184 -9.50 1.46 -19.26
CA GLN A 184 -10.75 1.78 -19.96
C GLN A 184 -11.24 0.52 -20.65
N GLU A 185 -12.37 -0.02 -20.19
CA GLU A 185 -13.13 -1.00 -20.97
C GLU A 185 -14.09 -0.25 -21.88
N VAL A 186 -14.01 -0.53 -23.18
CA VAL A 186 -14.74 0.18 -24.23
C VAL A 186 -15.62 -0.83 -24.97
N ARG A 187 -16.94 -0.66 -24.91
CA ARG A 187 -17.91 -1.53 -25.60
C ARG A 187 -18.82 -0.71 -26.50
N VAL A 188 -18.97 -1.11 -27.75
CA VAL A 188 -19.97 -0.52 -28.66
C VAL A 188 -21.35 -1.09 -28.31
N ILE A 189 -22.31 -0.20 -28.05
CA ILE A 189 -23.69 -0.57 -27.72
C ILE A 189 -24.56 -0.49 -28.98
N ASP A 190 -24.43 0.58 -29.77
CA ASP A 190 -25.34 0.86 -30.88
C ASP A 190 -24.69 1.67 -32.02
N TYR A 191 -25.24 1.53 -33.22
CA TYR A 191 -24.90 2.30 -34.43
C TYR A 191 -26.08 3.17 -34.82
N LYS A 192 -25.87 4.50 -34.86
CA LYS A 192 -26.93 5.45 -35.23
C LYS A 192 -26.48 6.39 -36.32
N GLU A 193 -27.36 6.59 -37.29
CA GLU A 193 -27.21 7.64 -38.29
C GLU A 193 -27.76 8.95 -37.72
N ALA A 194 -27.03 10.05 -37.94
CA ALA A 194 -27.56 11.37 -37.64
C ALA A 194 -28.70 11.67 -38.62
N ALA A 195 -29.89 11.91 -38.07
CA ALA A 195 -31.13 12.20 -38.80
C ALA A 195 -31.21 13.67 -39.26
#